data_AF-A0A4Y4CZR7-F1
#
_entry.id   AF-A0A4Y4CZR7-F1
#
_cell.length_a   1.000
_cell.length_b   1.000
_cell.length_c   1.000
_cell.angle_alpha   90.00
_cell.angle_beta   90.00
_cell.angle_gamma   90.00
#
_symmetry.space_group_name_H-M   'P 1'
#
loop_
_entity.id
_entity.type
_entity.pdbx_description
1 polymer ?
#
loop_
_entity_poly.entity_id
_entity_poly.type
_entity_poly.pdbx_seq_one_letter_code
_entity_poly.pdbx_strand_id
1 'polypeptide(L)'
;MVNTDFGPTGVADRFAQIEPRVLFVVDGYEFGGSVRDMTGTYANLLGVLPSVEQLIVVDQMGEDQVGELPESALRFSAIVAQEAEPRYEQLPFEHPLWILYSSGTTGRPKGIVHSHGGVTLEFCKSLGLHSDWDRRMWPTSPWPPPGWCGTCSPASC
;
A
#
# COMPACT_ATOMS: atom_id res chain seq x y z
N MET A 1 6.35 4.15 -2.44
CA MET A 1 6.32 2.73 -2.03
C MET A 1 7.69 2.11 -2.29
N VAL A 2 8.19 1.28 -1.37
CA VAL A 2 9.43 0.49 -1.54
C VAL A 2 9.13 -0.93 -1.06
N ASN A 3 9.69 -1.94 -1.72
CA ASN A 3 9.49 -3.34 -1.34
C ASN A 3 10.19 -3.63 0.01
N THR A 4 9.63 -4.54 0.81
CA THR A 4 10.12 -4.94 2.13
C THR A 4 11.49 -5.64 2.11
N ASP A 5 11.90 -6.19 0.97
CA ASP A 5 13.20 -6.82 0.79
C ASP A 5 14.37 -5.81 0.67
N PHE A 6 14.08 -4.50 0.62
CA PHE A 6 15.12 -3.47 0.61
C PHE A 6 15.71 -3.26 2.01
N GLY A 7 17.04 -3.30 2.10
CA GLY A 7 17.74 -2.88 3.31
C GLY A 7 17.60 -1.37 3.61
N PRO A 8 17.90 -0.92 4.83
CA PRO A 8 17.66 0.45 5.29
C PRO A 8 18.25 1.53 4.36
N THR A 9 19.47 1.35 3.89
CA THR A 9 20.12 2.30 2.95
C THR A 9 19.36 2.43 1.63
N GLY A 10 18.85 1.32 1.10
CA GLY A 10 18.09 1.32 -0.15
C GLY A 10 16.73 2.01 -0.02
N VAL A 11 16.12 1.95 1.17
CA VAL A 11 14.92 2.72 1.50
C VAL A 11 15.27 4.20 1.66
N ALA A 12 16.34 4.52 2.40
CA ALA A 12 16.79 5.89 2.64
C ALA A 12 17.11 6.64 1.34
N ASP A 13 17.83 6.03 0.39
CA ASP A 13 18.17 6.66 -0.90
C ASP A 13 16.95 7.10 -1.71
N ARG A 14 15.82 6.39 -1.53
CA ARG A 14 14.55 6.70 -2.17
C ARG A 14 13.84 7.80 -1.38
N PHE A 15 13.64 7.60 -0.08
CA PHE A 15 12.81 8.49 0.74
C PHE A 15 13.48 9.81 1.11
N ALA A 16 14.81 9.92 1.05
CA ALA A 16 15.52 11.18 1.25
C ALA A 16 15.11 12.27 0.25
N GLN A 17 14.52 11.91 -0.90
CA GLN A 17 14.04 12.87 -1.90
C GLN A 17 12.68 13.51 -1.54
N ILE A 18 11.92 12.88 -0.63
CA ILE A 18 10.51 13.24 -0.37
C ILE A 18 10.21 13.48 1.12
N GLU A 19 11.15 13.15 2.01
CA GLU A 19 11.09 13.39 3.45
C GLU A 19 9.73 13.03 4.09
N PRO A 20 9.35 11.73 4.10
CA PRO A 20 8.02 11.33 4.54
C PRO A 20 7.86 11.51 6.05
N ARG A 21 6.71 12.07 6.48
CA ARG A 21 6.38 12.22 7.92
C ARG A 21 5.72 10.99 8.54
N VAL A 22 5.02 10.20 7.72
CA VAL A 22 4.34 8.97 8.14
C VAL A 22 4.91 7.80 7.35
N LEU A 23 5.29 6.74 8.05
CA LEU A 23 5.84 5.53 7.46
C LEU A 23 4.95 4.33 7.79
N PHE A 24 4.48 3.65 6.74
CA PHE A 24 3.82 2.36 6.87
C PHE A 24 4.83 1.23 6.67
N VAL A 25 4.80 0.23 7.57
CA VAL A 25 5.60 -1.00 7.50
C VAL A 25 4.73 -2.21 7.83
N VAL A 26 5.26 -3.41 7.63
CA VAL A 26 4.65 -4.67 8.10
C VAL A 26 5.42 -5.19 9.31
N ASP A 27 4.75 -5.88 10.22
CA ASP A 27 5.37 -6.64 11.33
C ASP A 27 6.17 -7.85 10.84
N GLY A 28 5.65 -8.55 9.84
CA GLY A 28 6.33 -9.62 9.14
C GLY A 28 5.51 -10.12 7.96
N TYR A 29 6.04 -11.08 7.21
CA TYR A 29 5.31 -11.73 6.12
C TYR A 29 5.83 -13.15 5.87
N GLU A 30 4.99 -14.01 5.32
CA GLU A 30 5.40 -15.33 4.87
C GLU A 30 5.90 -15.27 3.42
N PHE A 31 7.06 -15.88 3.15
CA PHE A 31 7.56 -16.05 1.80
C PHE A 31 8.27 -17.39 1.65
N GLY A 32 7.85 -18.20 0.68
CA GLY A 32 8.43 -19.51 0.44
C GLY A 32 8.26 -20.50 1.60
N GLY A 33 7.15 -20.41 2.34
CA GLY A 33 6.87 -21.26 3.50
C GLY A 33 7.64 -20.90 4.77
N SER A 34 8.31 -19.74 4.79
CA SER A 34 9.05 -19.24 5.95
C SER A 34 8.55 -17.86 6.35
N VAL A 35 8.38 -17.64 7.65
CA VAL A 35 8.06 -16.33 8.22
C VAL A 35 9.31 -15.45 8.22
N ARG A 36 9.16 -14.21 7.75
CA ARG A 36 10.15 -13.15 7.85
C ARG A 36 9.65 -12.10 8.81
N ASP A 37 10.29 -12.04 9.98
CA ASP A 37 10.07 -10.99 10.97
C ASP A 37 10.80 -9.70 10.55
N MET A 38 10.06 -8.59 10.54
CA MET A 38 10.56 -7.26 10.16
C MET A 38 10.73 -6.33 11.36
N THR A 39 10.26 -6.71 12.55
CA THR A 39 10.24 -5.85 13.76
C THR A 39 11.63 -5.38 14.17
N GLY A 40 12.63 -6.26 14.06
CA GLY A 40 14.03 -5.93 14.34
C GLY A 40 14.67 -4.91 13.39
N THR A 41 14.02 -4.56 12.27
CA THR A 41 14.56 -3.62 11.29
C THR A 41 14.22 -2.17 11.58
N TYR A 42 13.21 -1.91 12.42
CA TYR A 42 12.61 -0.58 12.57
C TYR A 42 13.57 0.46 13.14
N ALA A 43 14.35 0.10 14.16
CA ALA A 43 15.29 1.03 14.78
C ALA A 43 16.32 1.56 13.78
N ASN A 44 16.88 0.66 12.94
CA ASN A 44 17.82 1.05 11.89
C ASN A 44 17.14 1.89 10.81
N LEU A 45 15.91 1.53 10.43
CA LEU A 45 15.14 2.25 9.41
C LEU A 45 14.78 3.68 9.86
N LEU A 46 14.31 3.85 11.09
CA LEU A 46 14.01 5.16 11.66
C LEU A 46 15.28 5.99 11.87
N GLY A 47 16.40 5.36 12.23
CA GLY A 47 17.69 6.04 12.35
C GLY A 47 18.18 6.68 11.04
N VAL A 48 17.80 6.13 9.88
CA VAL A 48 18.15 6.68 8.56
C VAL A 48 17.04 7.54 7.93
N LEU A 49 15.87 7.65 8.59
CA LEU A 49 14.71 8.44 8.13
C LEU A 49 14.26 9.43 9.22
N PRO A 50 15.06 10.47 9.51
CA PRO A 50 14.79 11.38 10.63
C PRO A 50 13.54 12.26 10.45
N SER A 51 12.99 12.35 9.24
CA SER A 51 11.75 13.08 8.96
C SER A 51 10.49 12.32 9.35
N VAL A 52 10.59 11.01 9.63
CA VAL A 52 9.46 10.19 10.04
C VAL A 52 9.09 10.52 11.47
N GLU A 53 7.87 11.02 11.65
CA GLU A 53 7.29 11.36 12.95
C GLU A 53 6.36 10.25 13.46
N GLN A 54 5.73 9.50 12.55
CA GLN A 54 4.81 8.42 12.91
C GLN A 54 5.12 7.14 12.14
N LEU A 55 5.32 6.05 12.89
CA LEU A 55 5.36 4.68 12.36
C LEU A 55 3.98 4.06 12.50
N ILE A 56 3.47 3.48 11.40
CA ILE A 56 2.25 2.67 11.39
C ILE A 56 2.61 1.27 10.93
N VAL A 57 2.33 0.28 11.78
CA VAL A 57 2.65 -1.13 11.52
C VAL A 57 1.37 -1.83 11.11
N VAL A 58 1.38 -2.42 9.91
CA VAL A 58 0.39 -3.39 9.48
C VAL A 58 0.67 -4.67 10.24
N ASP A 59 -0.07 -4.85 11.34
CA ASP A 59 0.07 -5.94 12.29
C ASP A 59 -0.75 -7.16 11.84
N GLN A 60 -0.17 -7.95 10.95
CA GLN A 60 -0.83 -9.07 10.27
C GLN A 60 -0.32 -10.43 10.73
N MET A 61 0.79 -10.48 11.48
CA MET A 61 1.37 -11.71 12.00
C MET A 61 0.84 -12.00 13.42
N GLY A 62 0.89 -13.27 13.84
CA GLY A 62 0.62 -13.63 15.23
C GLY A 62 1.72 -13.10 16.17
N GLU A 63 1.38 -12.76 17.41
CA GLU A 63 2.33 -12.22 18.40
C GLU A 63 3.49 -13.18 18.73
N ASP A 64 3.30 -14.48 18.49
CA ASP A 64 4.33 -15.52 18.66
C ASP A 64 5.27 -15.66 17.45
N GLN A 65 4.97 -14.98 16.34
CA GLN A 65 5.69 -15.11 15.07
C GLN A 65 6.63 -13.93 14.77
N VAL A 66 6.45 -12.81 15.45
CA VAL A 66 7.22 -11.57 15.27
C VAL A 66 7.61 -10.98 16.61
N GLY A 67 8.64 -10.14 16.62
CA GLY A 67 9.07 -9.43 17.83
C GLY A 67 8.08 -8.36 18.33
N GLU A 68 8.44 -7.73 19.43
CA GLU A 68 7.66 -6.64 20.02
C GLU A 68 7.68 -5.38 19.13
N LEU A 69 6.54 -4.72 19.04
CA LEU A 69 6.42 -3.45 18.34
C LEU A 69 6.85 -2.29 19.27
N PRO A 70 7.49 -1.23 18.74
CA PRO A 70 7.79 -0.04 19.52
C PRO A 70 6.52 0.57 20.12
N GLU A 71 6.57 1.05 21.37
CA GLU A 71 5.41 1.69 22.04
C GLU A 71 4.88 2.91 21.27
N SER A 72 5.76 3.61 20.54
CA SER A 72 5.39 4.78 19.74
C SER A 72 4.72 4.43 18.40
N ALA A 73 4.72 3.15 18.00
CA ALA A 73 4.12 2.70 16.76
C ALA A 73 2.61 2.52 16.89
N LEU A 74 1.86 2.95 15.88
CA LEU A 74 0.42 2.68 15.80
C LEU A 74 0.18 1.37 15.05
N ARG A 75 -0.72 0.55 15.57
CA ARG A 75 -1.21 -0.66 14.90
C ARG A 75 -2.26 -0.29 13.87
N PHE A 76 -2.09 -0.77 12.64
CA PHE A 76 -3.03 -0.54 11.56
C PHE A 76 -4.40 -1.14 11.88
N SER A 77 -4.44 -2.34 12.48
CA SER A 77 -5.66 -3.01 12.91
C SER A 77 -6.51 -2.13 13.84
N ALA A 78 -5.88 -1.44 14.79
CA ALA A 78 -6.54 -0.55 15.75
C ALA A 78 -7.04 0.75 15.10
N ILE A 79 -6.35 1.24 14.05
CA ILE A 79 -6.79 2.40 13.28
C ILE A 79 -8.05 2.06 12.48
N VAL A 80 -8.04 0.95 11.75
CA VAL A 80 -9.17 0.57 10.87
C VAL A 80 -10.38 0.01 11.63
N ALA A 81 -10.21 -0.39 12.89
CA ALA A 81 -11.32 -0.79 13.77
C ALA A 81 -12.22 0.39 14.18
N GLN A 82 -11.75 1.62 14.01
CA GLN A 82 -12.54 2.82 14.29
C GLN A 82 -13.40 3.16 13.07
N GLU A 83 -14.72 3.17 13.26
CA GLU A 83 -15.63 3.63 12.21
C GLU A 83 -15.43 5.13 11.95
N ALA A 84 -15.29 5.46 10.67
CA ALA A 84 -15.22 6.83 10.20
C ALA A 84 -15.92 6.94 8.84
N GLU A 85 -16.71 8.00 8.66
CA GLU A 85 -17.30 8.32 7.36
C GLU A 85 -16.18 8.72 6.38
N PRO A 86 -16.05 8.05 5.23
CA PRO A 86 -14.99 8.35 4.27
C PRO A 86 -15.21 9.75 3.67
N ARG A 87 -14.14 10.56 3.67
CA ARG A 87 -14.13 11.89 3.07
C ARG A 87 -13.12 11.92 1.93
N TYR A 88 -13.55 12.36 0.76
CA TYR A 88 -12.74 12.41 -0.45
C TYR A 88 -12.47 13.85 -0.87
N GLU A 89 -11.23 14.29 -0.73
CA GLU A 89 -10.81 15.61 -1.20
C GLU A 89 -10.85 15.67 -2.74
N GLN A 90 -11.44 16.73 -3.29
CA GLN A 90 -11.53 16.92 -4.73
C GLN A 90 -10.28 17.66 -5.22
N LEU A 91 -9.40 16.93 -5.89
CA LEU A 91 -8.09 17.42 -6.30
C LEU A 91 -8.03 17.65 -7.82
N PRO A 92 -7.16 18.56 -8.31
CA PRO A 92 -6.91 18.72 -9.74
C PRO A 92 -6.47 17.42 -10.40
N PHE A 93 -6.74 17.26 -11.70
CA PHE A 93 -6.37 16.08 -12.47
C PHE A 93 -4.87 15.75 -12.37
N GLU A 94 -4.03 16.78 -12.36
CA GLU A 94 -2.57 16.70 -12.28
C GLU A 94 -2.02 16.55 -10.86
N HIS A 95 -2.88 16.53 -9.83
CA HIS A 95 -2.43 16.40 -8.45
C HIS A 95 -1.61 15.11 -8.27
N PRO A 96 -0.46 15.13 -7.58
CA PRO A 96 0.34 13.94 -7.33
C PRO A 96 -0.43 12.87 -6.56
N LEU A 97 -0.42 11.63 -7.05
CA LEU A 97 -0.98 10.46 -6.38
C LEU A 97 0.12 9.67 -5.68
N TRP A 98 1.18 9.31 -6.41
CA TRP A 98 2.29 8.53 -5.86
C TRP A 98 3.62 8.82 -6.53
N ILE A 99 4.69 8.37 -5.87
CA ILE A 99 6.06 8.41 -6.37
C ILE A 99 6.57 6.97 -6.45
N LEU A 100 6.94 6.56 -7.66
CA LEU A 100 7.54 5.26 -7.94
C LEU A 100 9.01 5.45 -8.30
N TYR A 101 9.87 4.61 -7.74
CA TYR A 101 11.33 4.73 -7.93
C TYR A 101 11.82 3.77 -9.01
N SER A 102 12.60 4.28 -9.95
CA SER A 102 13.35 3.48 -10.91
C SER A 102 14.83 3.41 -10.54
N SER A 103 15.52 2.33 -10.88
CA SER A 103 16.95 2.13 -10.54
C SER A 103 17.86 3.18 -11.17
N GLY A 104 17.47 3.82 -12.28
CA GLY A 104 18.28 4.81 -12.98
C GLY A 104 19.59 4.23 -13.54
N THR A 105 20.18 4.89 -14.54
CA THR A 105 21.44 4.44 -15.17
C THR A 105 22.68 5.11 -14.58
N THR A 106 22.54 6.09 -13.68
CA THR A 106 23.64 7.00 -13.29
C THR A 106 23.68 7.38 -11.81
N GLY A 107 23.11 6.61 -10.88
CA GLY A 107 23.24 6.88 -9.44
C GLY A 107 22.02 6.57 -8.60
N ARG A 108 21.63 7.51 -7.72
CA ARG A 108 20.48 7.33 -6.81
C ARG A 108 19.17 7.07 -7.58
N PRO A 109 18.24 6.26 -7.04
CA PRO A 109 16.98 5.97 -7.69
C PRO A 109 16.20 7.24 -8.04
N LYS A 110 15.60 7.30 -9.23
CA LYS A 110 14.82 8.47 -9.66
C LYS A 110 13.37 8.30 -9.22
N GLY A 111 12.86 9.23 -8.43
CA GLY A 111 11.44 9.31 -8.08
C GLY A 111 10.61 9.83 -9.25
N ILE A 112 9.65 9.03 -9.73
CA ILE A 112 8.74 9.36 -10.83
C ILE A 112 7.36 9.66 -10.23
N VAL A 113 6.94 10.91 -10.33
CA VAL A 113 5.64 11.38 -9.85
C VAL A 113 4.56 11.00 -10.86
N HIS A 114 3.48 10.39 -10.41
CA HIS A 114 2.30 10.17 -11.23
C HIS A 114 1.10 10.91 -10.64
N SER A 115 0.27 11.48 -11.50
CA SER A 115 -0.93 12.21 -11.08
C SER A 115 -2.13 11.29 -10.85
N HIS A 116 -3.08 11.74 -10.04
CA HIS A 116 -4.36 11.06 -9.81
C HIS A 116 -5.07 10.74 -11.12
N GLY A 117 -5.35 11.77 -11.92
CA GLY A 117 -6.13 11.62 -13.14
C GLY A 117 -5.44 10.74 -14.19
N GLY A 118 -4.12 10.90 -14.36
CA GLY A 118 -3.35 10.11 -15.32
C GLY A 118 -3.34 8.63 -14.96
N VAL A 119 -3.12 8.32 -13.68
CA VAL A 119 -3.14 6.93 -13.19
C VAL A 119 -4.53 6.32 -13.32
N THR A 120 -5.58 7.02 -12.89
CA THR A 120 -6.95 6.51 -12.96
C THR A 120 -7.38 6.20 -14.40
N LEU A 121 -7.13 7.11 -15.35
CA LEU A 121 -7.47 6.87 -16.76
C LEU A 121 -6.68 5.70 -17.35
N GLU A 122 -5.38 5.62 -17.04
CA GLU A 122 -4.52 4.55 -17.55
C GLU A 122 -4.97 3.18 -17.01
N PHE A 123 -5.33 3.07 -15.73
CA PHE A 123 -5.89 1.85 -15.17
C PHE A 123 -7.22 1.46 -15.82
N CYS A 124 -8.15 2.41 -16.00
CA CYS A 124 -9.42 2.13 -16.67
C CYS A 124 -9.23 1.64 -18.11
N LYS A 125 -8.33 2.28 -18.86
CA LYS A 125 -7.98 1.87 -20.23
C LYS A 125 -7.32 0.49 -20.25
N SER A 126 -6.30 0.28 -19.41
CA SER A 126 -5.55 -0.98 -19.35
C SER A 126 -6.42 -2.15 -18.96
N LEU A 127 -7.16 -2.04 -17.85
CA LEU A 127 -8.05 -3.11 -17.40
C LEU A 127 -9.21 -3.32 -18.38
N GLY A 128 -9.89 -2.25 -18.78
CA GLY A 128 -11.11 -2.34 -19.57
C GLY A 128 -10.90 -2.70 -21.04
N LEU A 129 -9.77 -2.32 -21.66
CA LEU A 129 -9.53 -2.55 -23.09
C LEU A 129 -8.45 -3.61 -23.36
N HIS A 130 -7.42 -3.69 -22.53
CA HIS A 130 -6.27 -4.57 -22.79
C HIS A 130 -6.32 -5.89 -22.02
N SER A 131 -7.04 -5.93 -20.89
CA SER A 131 -7.16 -7.13 -20.05
C SER A 131 -8.55 -7.78 -20.08
N ASP A 132 -9.48 -7.24 -20.88
CA ASP A 132 -10.90 -7.65 -20.91
C ASP A 132 -11.50 -7.80 -19.50
N TRP A 133 -11.11 -6.88 -18.61
CA TRP A 133 -11.46 -6.91 -17.20
C TRP A 133 -12.91 -6.44 -17.01
N ASP A 134 -13.85 -7.38 -17.03
CA ASP A 134 -15.24 -7.20 -16.61
C ASP A 134 -15.35 -7.29 -15.05
N ARG A 135 -16.19 -6.44 -14.44
CA ARG A 135 -16.62 -6.52 -13.02
C ARG A 135 -17.04 -7.93 -12.55
N ARG A 136 -17.35 -8.86 -13.46
CA ARG A 136 -17.70 -10.27 -13.17
C ARG A 136 -16.50 -11.18 -12.87
N MET A 137 -15.26 -10.75 -13.12
CA MET A 137 -14.06 -11.59 -12.92
C MET A 137 -13.53 -11.59 -11.47
N TRP A 138 -14.40 -11.47 -10.45
CA TRP A 138 -14.03 -11.64 -9.04
C TRP A 138 -14.33 -13.06 -8.54
N PRO A 139 -13.33 -13.98 -8.46
CA PRO A 139 -13.48 -15.23 -7.71
C PRO A 139 -12.56 -15.26 -6.49
N THR A 140 -12.72 -14.37 -5.49
CA THR A 140 -12.04 -14.52 -4.18
C THR A 140 -12.81 -14.01 -2.96
N SER A 141 -14.14 -13.86 -3.01
CA SER A 141 -14.95 -13.74 -1.79
C SER A 141 -15.66 -15.07 -1.50
N PRO A 142 -15.48 -15.71 -0.33
CA PRO A 142 -16.31 -16.83 0.11
C PRO A 142 -17.76 -16.44 0.42
N TRP A 143 -18.10 -15.15 0.37
CA TRP A 143 -19.41 -14.63 0.76
C TRP A 143 -20.05 -13.85 -0.39
N PRO A 144 -21.27 -14.21 -0.84
CA PRO A 144 -22.07 -13.28 -1.62
C PRO A 144 -22.53 -12.13 -0.69
N PRO A 145 -22.57 -10.87 -1.15
CA PRO A 145 -23.20 -9.80 -0.38
C PRO A 145 -24.67 -10.15 -0.13
N PRO A 146 -25.21 -9.92 1.09
CA PRO A 146 -26.62 -10.16 1.35
C PRO A 146 -27.45 -9.20 0.49
N GLY A 147 -28.14 -9.73 -0.52
CA GLY A 147 -29.04 -8.97 -1.39
C GLY A 147 -28.91 -9.22 -2.90
N TRP A 148 -27.96 -10.03 -3.36
CA TRP A 148 -27.91 -10.43 -4.78
C TRP A 148 -28.91 -11.54 -5.10
N CYS A 149 -30.17 -11.14 -5.35
CA CYS A 149 -31.16 -11.99 -5.98
C CYS A 149 -30.94 -11.95 -7.50
N GLY A 150 -30.45 -13.07 -8.05
CA GLY A 150 -30.25 -13.23 -9.48
C GLY A 150 -31.58 -13.38 -10.21
N THR A 151 -32.10 -12.28 -10.75
CA THR A 151 -33.01 -12.25 -11.92
C THR A 151 -33.12 -10.81 -12.47
N CYS A 152 -32.09 -10.35 -13.19
CA CYS A 152 -32.31 -9.38 -14.26
C CYS A 152 -32.23 -10.13 -15.59
N SER A 153 -33.40 -10.62 -16.03
CA SER A 153 -33.61 -11.10 -17.39
C SER A 153 -33.49 -9.93 -18.37
N PRO A 154 -32.77 -10.07 -19.49
CA PRO A 154 -32.68 -9.03 -20.52
C PRO A 154 -33.95 -9.07 -21.37
N ALA A 155 -35.03 -8.51 -20.86
CA ALA A 155 -36.23 -8.22 -21.64
C ALA A 155 -37.06 -7.16 -20.91
N SER A 156 -36.76 -5.87 -21.15
CA SER A 156 -37.71 -4.73 -21.20
C SER A 156 -36.93 -3.42 -21.31
N CYS A 157 -37.21 -2.69 -22.40
CA CYS A 157 -36.71 -1.39 -22.86
C CYS A 157 -35.32 -1.37 -23.51
#